data_AF-A0A8T5TJU4-F1
#
_entry.id   AF-A0A8T5TJU4-F1
#
_cell.length_a   1.000
_cell.length_b   1.000
_cell.length_c   1.000
_cell.angle_alpha   90.00
_cell.angle_beta   90.00
_cell.angle_gamma   90.00
#
_symmetry.space_group_name_H-M   'P 1'
#
loop_
_entity.id
_entity.type
_entity.pdbx_description
1 polymer ?
#
loop_
_entity_poly.entity_id
_entity_poly.type
_entity_poly.pdbx_seq_one_letter_code
_entity_poly.pdbx_strand_id
1 'polypeptide(L)'
;DVYDAMYIMDLIIRISTEQGAFPMFEDLKKKRGIMFYTVEANSEQELDQKVKQLDSIMEDNKAEYLGPEISDGNLAKWHYTEQGHWQFYHNLWGLFPAMEPLTGECFCPVNDYPKILNDIDQWDMENDAEMRKIFEITKTRPISGSGPILLIDGNNVELTCGFTSFGSYFNGETHEFIEEINLKLWKSFLERVTRHGVQWYMMGDFMSRLMVEIGAYTEEYYNMMRSIKKQLDPNMIISRGKFNFWGDK
;
A
#
# COMPACT_ATOMS: atom_id res chain seq x y z
N ASP A 1 18.57 3.01 -16.76
CA ASP A 1 17.21 2.52 -16.52
C ASP A 1 16.80 3.09 -15.17
N VAL A 2 15.52 3.35 -14.99
CA VAL A 2 15.02 3.68 -13.66
C VAL A 2 15.04 2.38 -12.88
N TYR A 3 15.91 2.29 -11.89
CA TYR A 3 16.07 1.09 -11.06
C TYR A 3 14.95 1.03 -10.02
N ASP A 4 14.69 2.15 -9.36
CA ASP A 4 13.65 2.31 -8.35
C ASP A 4 12.95 3.65 -8.59
N ALA A 5 11.63 3.69 -8.43
CA ALA A 5 10.87 4.92 -8.46
C ALA A 5 9.64 4.78 -7.59
N MET A 6 9.36 5.82 -6.81
CA MET A 6 8.25 5.84 -5.90
C MET A 6 7.57 7.19 -5.94
N TYR A 7 6.24 7.15 -5.91
CA TYR A 7 5.39 8.32 -5.79
C TYR A 7 4.67 8.31 -4.43
N ILE A 8 4.94 9.32 -3.62
CA ILE A 8 4.27 9.58 -2.35
C ILE A 8 3.22 10.67 -2.59
N MET A 9 1.95 10.35 -2.33
CA MET A 9 0.83 11.23 -2.66
C MET A 9 0.73 12.46 -1.74
N ASP A 10 0.12 13.56 -2.23
CA ASP A 10 -0.16 14.80 -1.48
C ASP A 10 -0.70 14.55 -0.07
N LEU A 11 -1.66 13.61 0.08
CA LEU A 11 -2.30 13.33 1.36
C LEU A 11 -1.29 12.87 2.42
N ILE A 12 -0.38 11.97 2.05
CA ILE A 12 0.65 11.46 2.94
C ILE A 12 1.57 12.61 3.35
N ILE A 13 2.06 13.38 2.38
CA ILE A 13 2.96 14.52 2.66
C ILE A 13 2.30 15.53 3.60
N ARG A 14 1.02 15.83 3.40
CA ARG A 14 0.25 16.73 4.26
C ARG A 14 0.12 16.19 5.68
N ILE A 15 -0.38 14.96 5.86
CA ILE A 15 -0.57 14.36 7.19
C ILE A 15 0.78 14.24 7.91
N SER A 16 1.82 13.75 7.22
CA SER A 16 3.20 13.68 7.72
C SER A 16 3.69 15.03 8.27
N THR A 17 3.41 16.11 7.55
CA THR A 17 3.82 17.46 7.97
C THR A 17 3.00 17.96 9.14
N GLU A 18 1.68 17.80 9.10
CA GLU A 18 0.75 18.23 10.17
C GLU A 18 1.07 17.55 11.51
N GLN A 19 1.58 16.32 11.48
CA GLN A 19 1.96 15.56 12.66
C GLN A 19 3.44 15.68 13.05
N GLY A 20 4.27 16.37 12.26
CA GLY A 20 5.71 16.48 12.52
C GLY A 20 6.46 15.15 12.43
N ALA A 21 5.97 14.21 11.63
CA ALA A 21 6.53 12.86 11.56
C ALA A 21 7.73 12.73 10.61
N PHE A 22 7.91 13.69 9.70
CA PHE A 22 9.00 13.69 8.71
C PHE A 22 9.62 15.08 8.60
N PRO A 23 10.73 15.35 9.33
CA PRO A 23 11.36 16.68 9.39
C PRO A 23 11.72 17.26 8.01
N MET A 24 12.16 16.40 7.09
CA MET A 24 12.52 16.79 5.72
C MET A 24 11.35 17.34 4.88
N PHE A 25 10.10 17.09 5.27
CA PHE A 25 8.94 17.66 4.58
C PHE A 25 8.59 19.05 5.10
N GLU A 26 9.13 19.51 6.24
CA GLU A 26 8.80 20.81 6.84
C GLU A 26 9.18 21.97 5.91
N ASP A 27 10.34 21.88 5.27
CA ASP A 27 10.90 22.94 4.41
C ASP A 27 10.28 22.99 3.00
N LEU A 28 9.44 22.01 2.65
CA LEU A 28 8.76 22.00 1.34
C LEU A 28 7.85 23.22 1.20
N LYS A 29 8.10 24.05 0.18
CA LYS A 29 7.29 25.24 -0.12
C LYS A 29 5.83 24.92 -0.41
N LYS A 30 5.56 23.76 -1.01
CA LYS A 30 4.22 23.25 -1.30
C LYS A 30 4.14 21.80 -0.84
N LYS A 31 3.10 21.47 -0.06
CA LYS A 31 2.83 20.09 0.41
C LYS A 31 2.09 19.32 -0.69
N ARG A 32 2.83 18.99 -1.75
CA ARG A 32 2.40 18.21 -2.92
C ARG A 32 3.05 16.84 -2.87
N GLY A 33 2.60 15.95 -3.75
CA GLY A 33 3.14 14.62 -3.93
C GLY A 33 4.60 14.69 -4.35
N ILE A 34 5.39 13.76 -3.85
CA ILE A 34 6.82 13.69 -4.07
C ILE A 34 7.10 12.44 -4.87
N MET A 35 7.85 12.60 -5.95
CA MET A 35 8.43 11.50 -6.68
C MET A 35 9.94 11.50 -6.44
N PHE A 36 10.50 10.34 -6.12
CA PHE A 36 11.93 10.14 -6.20
C PHE A 36 12.20 8.90 -7.03
N TYR A 37 13.36 8.88 -7.68
CA TYR A 37 13.80 7.80 -8.53
C TYR A 37 15.31 7.63 -8.41
N THR A 38 15.75 6.42 -8.71
CA THR A 38 17.16 6.03 -8.78
C THR A 38 17.46 5.57 -10.20
N VAL A 39 18.53 6.09 -10.78
CA VAL A 39 18.96 5.75 -12.15
C VAL A 39 20.22 4.90 -12.09
N GLU A 40 20.21 3.78 -12.79
CA GLU A 40 21.41 2.97 -13.01
C GLU A 40 21.92 3.12 -14.45
N ALA A 41 23.24 3.13 -14.56
CA ALA A 41 23.98 3.27 -15.82
C ALA A 41 25.32 2.54 -15.74
N ASN A 42 25.86 2.16 -16.89
CA ASN A 42 27.14 1.45 -16.97
C ASN A 42 28.34 2.41 -17.01
N SER A 43 28.09 3.71 -17.09
CA SER A 43 29.10 4.77 -17.04
C SER A 43 28.51 6.09 -16.55
N GLU A 44 29.35 6.98 -16.04
CA GLU A 44 28.95 8.34 -15.60
C GLU A 44 28.35 9.14 -16.76
N GLN A 45 28.91 9.05 -17.96
CA GLN A 45 28.40 9.76 -19.14
C GLN A 45 26.97 9.32 -19.49
N GLU A 46 26.69 8.03 -19.40
CA GLU A 46 25.35 7.48 -19.61
C GLU A 46 24.39 7.91 -18.50
N LEU A 47 24.86 7.91 -17.24
CA LEU A 47 24.09 8.39 -16.09
C LEU A 47 23.65 9.84 -16.29
N ASP A 48 24.58 10.73 -16.62
CA ASP A 48 24.31 12.16 -16.85
C ASP A 48 23.28 12.38 -17.96
N GLN A 49 23.34 11.59 -19.03
CA GLN A 49 22.38 11.68 -20.12
C GLN A 49 20.99 11.20 -19.69
N LYS A 50 20.90 10.09 -18.94
CA LYS A 50 19.65 9.54 -18.42
C LYS A 50 18.99 10.49 -17.42
N VAL A 51 19.76 11.06 -16.50
CA VAL A 51 19.27 12.05 -15.53
C VAL A 51 18.71 13.27 -16.24
N LYS A 52 19.45 13.85 -17.22
CA LYS A 52 18.96 15.00 -18.01
C LYS A 52 17.65 14.71 -18.75
N GLN A 53 17.47 13.49 -19.27
CA GLN A 53 16.23 13.09 -19.92
C GLN A 53 15.06 13.03 -18.93
N LEU A 54 15.26 12.44 -17.75
CA LEU A 54 14.24 12.36 -16.71
C LEU A 54 13.90 13.75 -16.17
N ASP A 55 14.89 14.58 -15.89
CA ASP A 55 14.70 15.95 -15.40
C ASP A 55 13.87 16.76 -16.40
N SER A 56 14.14 16.65 -17.71
CA SER A 56 13.34 17.30 -18.76
C SER A 56 11.87 16.85 -18.73
N ILE A 57 11.60 15.55 -18.54
CA ILE A 57 10.23 15.02 -18.42
C ILE A 57 9.54 15.60 -17.18
N MET A 58 10.24 15.67 -16.06
CA MET A 58 9.72 16.22 -14.81
C MET A 58 9.40 17.72 -14.94
N GLU A 59 10.30 18.49 -15.53
CA GLU A 59 10.12 19.91 -15.81
C GLU A 59 8.92 20.18 -16.74
N ASP A 60 8.78 19.41 -17.81
CA ASP A 60 7.65 19.47 -18.74
C ASP A 60 6.30 19.20 -18.04
N ASN A 61 6.33 18.39 -16.97
CA ASN A 61 5.19 18.10 -16.11
C ASN A 61 5.08 19.01 -14.88
N LYS A 62 5.83 20.13 -14.85
CA LYS A 62 5.79 21.16 -13.80
C LYS A 62 6.20 20.66 -12.41
N ALA A 63 7.03 19.61 -12.34
CA ALA A 63 7.66 19.20 -11.09
C ALA A 63 8.65 20.27 -10.61
N GLU A 64 8.86 20.33 -9.29
CA GLU A 64 9.89 21.16 -8.66
C GLU A 64 11.01 20.24 -8.18
N TYR A 65 12.26 20.51 -8.61
CA TYR A 65 13.42 19.80 -8.11
C TYR A 65 13.69 20.19 -6.65
N LEU A 66 13.83 19.18 -5.78
CA LEU A 66 13.99 19.33 -4.32
C LEU A 66 15.45 19.48 -3.88
N GLY A 67 16.36 19.83 -4.80
CA GLY A 67 17.77 20.08 -4.47
C GLY A 67 18.58 18.84 -4.10
N PRO A 68 19.91 19.00 -3.93
CA PRO A 68 20.81 17.92 -3.57
C PRO A 68 20.86 17.64 -2.05
N GLU A 69 20.46 18.57 -1.19
CA GLU A 69 20.54 18.44 0.26
C GLU A 69 19.19 18.11 0.91
N ILE A 70 19.21 17.50 2.10
CA ILE A 70 17.98 17.17 2.83
C ILE A 70 17.22 18.44 3.24
N SER A 71 17.94 19.51 3.58
CA SER A 71 17.37 20.84 3.86
C SER A 71 16.65 21.45 2.65
N ASP A 72 16.93 20.96 1.44
CA ASP A 72 16.23 21.39 0.22
C ASP A 72 14.99 20.52 -0.06
N GLY A 73 14.82 19.42 0.69
CA GLY A 73 13.76 18.43 0.53
C GLY A 73 14.22 17.11 -0.12
N ASN A 74 15.53 16.87 -0.27
CA ASN A 74 16.05 15.66 -0.92
C ASN A 74 15.73 14.38 -0.13
N LEU A 75 14.63 13.72 -0.51
CA LEU A 75 14.20 12.46 0.07
C LEU A 75 15.16 11.29 -0.17
N ALA A 76 15.77 11.23 -1.35
CA ALA A 76 16.67 10.13 -1.69
C ALA A 76 17.90 10.12 -0.79
N LYS A 77 18.49 11.30 -0.53
CA LYS A 77 19.64 11.43 0.39
C LYS A 77 19.28 11.01 1.81
N TRP A 78 18.16 11.50 2.33
CA TRP A 78 17.66 11.11 3.66
C TRP A 78 17.45 9.59 3.75
N HIS A 79 16.73 9.01 2.79
CA HIS A 79 16.36 7.60 2.80
C HIS A 79 17.56 6.65 2.67
N TYR A 80 18.47 6.91 1.72
CA TYR A 80 19.57 6.00 1.45
C TYR A 80 20.77 6.23 2.36
N THR A 81 21.09 7.49 2.70
CA THR A 81 22.34 7.82 3.41
C THR A 81 22.16 7.93 4.93
N GLU A 82 21.13 8.64 5.39
CA GLU A 82 20.94 8.87 6.83
C GLU A 82 20.19 7.72 7.49
N GLN A 83 19.15 7.25 6.82
CA GLN A 83 18.34 6.15 7.30
C GLN A 83 19.02 4.80 7.04
N GLY A 84 19.69 4.60 5.91
CA GLY A 84 20.45 3.38 5.64
C GLY A 84 19.56 2.21 5.19
N HIS A 85 18.57 2.49 4.32
CA HIS A 85 17.67 1.52 3.68
C HIS A 85 16.69 0.80 4.61
N TRP A 86 16.07 1.50 5.57
CA TRP A 86 14.95 0.94 6.32
C TRP A 86 13.64 1.53 5.80
N GLN A 87 12.95 0.73 4.98
CA GLN A 87 11.51 0.73 4.71
C GLN A 87 10.80 2.10 4.53
N PHE A 88 10.37 2.38 3.29
CA PHE A 88 9.25 3.29 3.00
C PHE A 88 7.86 2.68 3.28
N TYR A 89 7.85 1.42 3.71
CA TYR A 89 6.62 0.71 4.05
C TYR A 89 5.97 1.41 5.25
N HIS A 90 4.70 1.80 5.09
CA HIS A 90 3.76 2.20 6.16
C HIS A 90 3.53 3.68 6.47
N ASN A 91 3.61 4.58 5.48
CA ASN A 91 3.39 6.00 5.78
C ASN A 91 1.94 6.32 6.20
N LEU A 92 0.88 5.87 5.51
CA LEU A 92 -0.49 6.10 6.04
C LEU A 92 -0.76 5.33 7.34
N TRP A 93 -0.22 4.10 7.39
CA TRP A 93 -0.54 3.07 8.38
C TRP A 93 0.09 3.30 9.76
N GLY A 94 1.09 4.18 9.88
CA GLY A 94 1.72 4.56 11.15
C GLY A 94 1.63 6.06 11.49
N LEU A 95 1.16 6.89 10.56
CA LEU A 95 0.91 8.32 10.81
C LEU A 95 -0.46 8.55 11.40
N PHE A 96 -1.48 7.93 10.84
CA PHE A 96 -2.83 8.17 11.32
C PHE A 96 -3.01 7.58 12.74
N PRO A 97 -3.68 8.27 13.68
CA PRO A 97 -3.80 7.81 15.08
C PRO A 97 -4.61 6.51 15.27
N ALA A 98 -5.04 5.89 14.17
CA ALA A 98 -5.69 4.59 14.14
C ALA A 98 -4.62 3.50 13.92
N MET A 99 -4.41 2.68 14.93
CA MET A 99 -3.24 1.81 15.10
C MET A 99 -3.40 0.41 14.49
N GLU A 100 -4.54 0.11 13.88
CA GLU A 100 -4.83 -1.20 13.27
C GLU A 100 -4.89 -1.05 11.73
N PRO A 101 -3.80 -1.36 11.01
CA PRO A 101 -3.79 -1.28 9.56
C PRO A 101 -4.43 -2.52 8.93
N LEU A 102 -5.48 -2.31 8.13
CA LEU A 102 -6.18 -3.35 7.38
C LEU A 102 -5.84 -3.20 5.89
N THR A 103 -4.71 -3.77 5.49
CA THR A 103 -4.07 -3.51 4.20
C THR A 103 -4.09 -4.70 3.27
N GLY A 104 -3.81 -4.44 1.99
CA GLY A 104 -3.48 -5.44 0.99
C GLY A 104 -2.47 -4.85 0.02
N GLU A 105 -1.64 -5.70 -0.55
CA GLU A 105 -0.59 -5.29 -1.47
C GLU A 105 -0.72 -6.07 -2.78
N CYS A 106 -0.84 -5.33 -3.87
CA CYS A 106 -1.10 -5.88 -5.19
C CYS A 106 -0.33 -5.14 -6.26
N PHE A 107 -0.20 -5.78 -7.40
CA PHE A 107 0.32 -5.21 -8.61
C PHE A 107 -0.82 -4.85 -9.56
N CYS A 108 -0.71 -3.70 -10.19
CA CYS A 108 -1.63 -3.27 -11.24
C CYS A 108 -0.87 -2.49 -12.32
N PRO A 109 -1.40 -2.40 -13.54
CA PRO A 109 -0.83 -1.53 -14.55
C PRO A 109 -0.79 -0.07 -14.08
N VAL A 110 0.27 0.67 -14.42
CA VAL A 110 0.44 2.07 -13.99
C VAL A 110 -0.73 2.97 -14.41
N ASN A 111 -1.38 2.66 -15.53
CA ASN A 111 -2.52 3.42 -16.03
C ASN A 111 -3.82 3.15 -15.26
N ASP A 112 -3.89 2.05 -14.52
CA ASP A 112 -5.11 1.62 -13.82
C ASP A 112 -5.15 2.11 -12.37
N TYR A 113 -4.00 2.26 -11.69
CA TYR A 113 -3.99 2.65 -10.28
C TYR A 113 -4.79 3.94 -9.98
N PRO A 114 -4.78 5.01 -10.81
CA PRO A 114 -5.56 6.22 -10.49
C PRO A 114 -7.06 5.93 -10.44
N LYS A 115 -7.56 5.04 -11.30
CA LYS A 115 -8.95 4.60 -11.29
C LYS A 115 -9.26 3.76 -10.05
N ILE A 116 -8.33 2.90 -9.64
CA ILE A 116 -8.48 2.09 -8.42
C ILE A 116 -8.54 2.99 -7.18
N LEU A 117 -7.69 4.01 -7.10
CA LEU A 117 -7.71 4.99 -5.99
C LEU A 117 -9.04 5.75 -5.91
N ASN A 118 -9.56 6.24 -7.03
CA ASN A 118 -10.88 6.88 -7.06
C ASN A 118 -12.00 5.94 -6.60
N ASP A 119 -11.90 4.65 -6.93
CA ASP A 119 -12.88 3.65 -6.51
C ASP A 119 -12.77 3.31 -5.01
N ILE A 120 -11.55 3.38 -4.46
CA ILE A 120 -11.29 3.29 -3.00
C ILE A 120 -11.93 4.47 -2.27
N ASP A 121 -11.77 5.70 -2.77
CA ASP A 121 -12.40 6.89 -2.19
C ASP A 121 -13.93 6.74 -2.16
N GLN A 122 -14.50 6.19 -3.24
CA GLN A 122 -15.94 5.91 -3.31
C GLN A 122 -16.37 4.81 -2.33
N TRP A 123 -15.56 3.76 -2.17
CA TRP A 123 -15.80 2.74 -1.15
C TRP A 123 -15.80 3.32 0.27
N ASP A 124 -14.89 4.24 0.57
CA ASP A 124 -14.81 4.92 1.86
C ASP A 124 -16.12 5.66 2.18
N MET A 125 -16.62 6.42 1.21
CA MET A 125 -17.87 7.17 1.32
C MET A 125 -19.08 6.25 1.53
N GLU A 126 -19.13 5.12 0.81
CA GLU A 126 -20.23 4.15 0.92
C GLU A 126 -20.26 3.44 2.28
N ASN A 127 -19.11 3.33 2.96
CA ASN A 127 -18.97 2.65 4.24
C ASN A 127 -18.90 3.60 5.45
N ASP A 128 -19.17 4.90 5.25
CA ASP A 128 -19.12 5.93 6.30
C ASP A 128 -19.96 5.57 7.53
N ALA A 129 -21.14 4.97 7.33
CA ALA A 129 -22.02 4.57 8.42
C ALA A 129 -21.40 3.55 9.38
N GLU A 130 -20.60 2.60 8.87
CA GLU A 130 -19.88 1.64 9.70
C GLU A 130 -18.67 2.30 10.38
N MET A 131 -17.91 3.10 9.62
CA MET A 131 -16.75 3.83 10.15
C MET A 131 -17.14 4.83 11.26
N ARG A 132 -18.35 5.41 11.19
CA ARG A 132 -18.88 6.31 12.24
C ARG A 132 -19.07 5.62 13.59
N LYS A 133 -19.42 4.34 13.62
CA LYS A 133 -19.56 3.59 14.88
C LYS A 133 -18.23 3.51 15.63
N ILE A 134 -17.12 3.40 14.89
CA ILE A 134 -15.77 3.42 15.46
C ILE A 134 -15.43 4.85 15.92
N PHE A 135 -15.69 5.86 15.09
CA PHE A 135 -15.49 7.27 15.43
C PHE A 135 -16.22 7.69 16.72
N GLU A 136 -17.44 7.19 16.96
CA GLU A 136 -18.22 7.52 18.16
C GLU A 136 -17.47 7.16 19.45
N ILE A 137 -16.59 6.16 19.41
CA ILE A 137 -15.73 5.75 20.53
C ILE A 137 -14.38 6.49 20.48
N THR A 138 -13.69 6.40 19.34
CA THR A 138 -12.28 6.78 19.23
C THR A 138 -12.07 8.26 18.98
N LYS A 139 -13.14 8.98 18.61
CA LYS A 139 -13.16 10.36 18.12
C LYS A 139 -12.25 10.60 16.91
N THR A 140 -11.86 9.52 16.26
CA THR A 140 -11.03 9.49 15.06
C THR A 140 -11.65 8.52 14.07
N ARG A 141 -12.01 9.01 12.90
CA ARG A 141 -12.65 8.17 11.88
C ARG A 141 -11.58 7.29 11.22
N PRO A 142 -11.82 5.98 11.03
CA PRO A 142 -11.04 5.19 10.08
C PRO A 142 -10.89 5.88 8.72
N ILE A 143 -9.75 5.72 8.05
CA ILE A 143 -9.53 6.29 6.72
C ILE A 143 -8.97 5.24 5.77
N SER A 144 -9.54 5.16 4.58
CA SER A 144 -8.95 4.38 3.50
C SER A 144 -7.93 5.18 2.69
N GLY A 145 -7.15 4.46 1.90
CA GLY A 145 -6.23 5.06 0.95
C GLY A 145 -5.17 4.09 0.50
N SER A 146 -4.05 4.67 0.05
CA SER A 146 -2.88 3.95 -0.39
C SER A 146 -1.64 4.42 0.36
N GLY A 147 -0.67 3.53 0.49
CA GLY A 147 0.73 3.91 0.74
C GLY A 147 1.37 4.52 -0.52
N PRO A 148 2.70 4.70 -0.51
CA PRO A 148 3.44 5.07 -1.71
C PRO A 148 3.17 4.09 -2.86
N ILE A 149 3.18 4.61 -4.08
CA ILE A 149 3.07 3.82 -5.31
C ILE A 149 4.49 3.54 -5.80
N LEU A 150 4.88 2.27 -5.90
CA LEU A 150 6.22 1.88 -6.32
C LEU A 150 6.19 1.38 -7.77
N LEU A 151 7.11 1.86 -8.59
CA LEU A 151 7.35 1.27 -9.91
C LEU A 151 7.95 -0.12 -9.71
N ILE A 152 7.37 -1.10 -10.39
CA ILE A 152 7.90 -2.46 -10.43
C ILE A 152 8.08 -2.87 -11.90
N ASP A 153 8.49 -4.11 -12.13
CA ASP A 153 8.84 -4.60 -13.46
C ASP A 153 7.76 -4.34 -14.54
N GLY A 154 8.23 -3.97 -15.72
CA GLY A 154 7.43 -3.62 -16.88
C GLY A 154 6.67 -2.30 -16.72
N ASN A 155 5.35 -2.36 -16.94
CA ASN A 155 4.45 -1.20 -16.88
C ASN A 155 3.49 -1.29 -15.69
N ASN A 156 3.96 -1.87 -14.60
CA ASN A 156 3.16 -2.13 -13.40
C ASN A 156 3.66 -1.30 -12.23
N VAL A 157 2.77 -1.11 -11.27
CA VAL A 157 3.10 -0.52 -9.98
C VAL A 157 2.65 -1.46 -8.87
N GLU A 158 3.39 -1.41 -7.77
CA GLU A 158 2.90 -1.88 -6.49
C GLU A 158 1.94 -0.86 -5.89
N LEU A 159 0.74 -1.34 -5.58
CA LEU A 159 -0.31 -0.62 -4.88
C LEU A 159 -0.51 -1.25 -3.51
N THR A 160 0.05 -0.61 -2.48
CA THR A 160 -0.31 -0.89 -1.08
C THR A 160 -1.56 -0.11 -0.75
N CYS A 161 -2.69 -0.78 -0.54
CA CYS A 161 -3.98 -0.12 -0.30
C CYS A 161 -4.71 -0.72 0.89
N GLY A 162 -5.67 0.01 1.46
CA GLY A 162 -6.42 -0.48 2.63
C GLY A 162 -7.10 0.64 3.37
N PHE A 163 -7.35 0.41 4.66
CA PHE A 163 -7.77 1.44 5.59
C PHE A 163 -7.15 1.26 6.97
N THR A 164 -6.93 2.36 7.69
CA THR A 164 -6.52 2.33 9.09
C THR A 164 -7.76 2.34 9.97
N SER A 165 -7.72 1.57 11.05
CA SER A 165 -8.79 1.50 12.04
C SER A 165 -8.21 1.34 13.45
N PHE A 166 -9.07 1.04 14.41
CA PHE A 166 -8.70 0.76 15.79
C PHE A 166 -8.95 -0.71 16.10
N GLY A 167 -8.15 -1.27 17.01
CA GLY A 167 -8.42 -2.58 17.59
C GLY A 167 -9.65 -2.53 18.51
N SER A 168 -10.09 -3.71 18.96
CA SER A 168 -11.25 -3.84 19.87
C SER A 168 -11.00 -3.20 21.23
N TYR A 169 -9.75 -3.12 21.69
CA TYR A 169 -9.40 -2.46 22.94
C TYR A 169 -9.00 -1.00 22.72
N PHE A 170 -9.70 -0.07 23.38
CA PHE A 170 -9.42 1.36 23.30
C PHE A 170 -9.74 2.05 24.63
N ASN A 171 -8.85 2.93 25.10
CA ASN A 171 -9.02 3.72 26.32
C ASN A 171 -9.46 2.93 27.59
N GLY A 172 -9.02 1.69 27.75
CA GLY A 172 -9.33 0.88 28.92
C GLY A 172 -10.59 0.01 28.79
N GLU A 173 -11.30 0.11 27.67
CA GLU A 173 -12.54 -0.64 27.41
C GLU A 173 -12.37 -1.56 26.21
N THR A 174 -13.13 -2.66 26.21
CA THR A 174 -13.18 -3.62 25.10
C THR A 174 -14.50 -3.44 24.34
N HIS A 175 -14.38 -3.24 23.04
CA HIS A 175 -15.45 -3.01 22.09
C HIS A 175 -15.36 -4.06 20.96
N GLU A 176 -15.75 -5.31 21.25
CA GLU A 176 -15.58 -6.45 20.32
C GLU A 176 -16.20 -6.20 18.93
N PHE A 177 -17.27 -5.42 18.86
CA PHE A 177 -17.93 -5.09 17.59
C PHE A 177 -17.01 -4.33 16.60
N ILE A 178 -15.95 -3.66 17.08
CA ILE A 178 -14.98 -2.98 16.21
C ILE A 178 -14.26 -4.00 15.33
N GLU A 179 -13.90 -5.15 15.89
CA GLU A 179 -13.23 -6.23 15.14
C GLU A 179 -14.16 -6.81 14.06
N GLU A 180 -15.43 -7.02 14.39
CA GLU A 180 -16.44 -7.47 13.42
C GLU A 180 -16.61 -6.47 12.26
N ILE A 181 -16.67 -5.17 12.58
CA ILE A 181 -16.73 -4.12 11.56
C ILE A 181 -15.46 -4.12 10.71
N ASN A 182 -14.28 -4.19 11.33
CA ASN A 182 -13.00 -4.19 10.63
C ASN A 182 -12.90 -5.37 9.65
N LEU A 183 -13.24 -6.59 10.07
CA LEU A 183 -13.21 -7.77 9.21
C LEU A 183 -14.22 -7.67 8.06
N LYS A 184 -15.43 -7.18 8.34
CA LYS A 184 -16.46 -6.94 7.31
C LYS A 184 -15.99 -5.92 6.26
N LEU A 185 -15.45 -4.79 6.71
CA LEU A 185 -14.96 -3.72 5.84
C LEU A 185 -13.74 -4.19 5.05
N TRP A 186 -12.79 -4.85 5.68
CA TRP A 186 -11.58 -5.35 4.99
C TRP A 186 -11.90 -6.39 3.92
N LYS A 187 -12.82 -7.31 4.20
CA LYS A 187 -13.33 -8.23 3.17
C LYS A 187 -13.91 -7.47 1.98
N SER A 188 -14.85 -6.55 2.24
CA SER A 188 -15.51 -5.74 1.21
C SER A 188 -14.51 -4.93 0.38
N PHE A 189 -13.52 -4.33 1.03
CA PHE A 189 -12.44 -3.58 0.40
C PHE A 189 -11.64 -4.46 -0.56
N LEU A 190 -11.10 -5.58 -0.07
CA LEU A 190 -10.27 -6.50 -0.85
C LEU A 190 -11.04 -7.12 -2.02
N GLU A 191 -12.31 -7.47 -1.82
CA GLU A 191 -13.19 -7.91 -2.90
C GLU A 191 -13.34 -6.86 -3.99
N ARG A 192 -13.54 -5.59 -3.60
CA ARG A 192 -13.69 -4.48 -4.56
C ARG A 192 -12.41 -4.27 -5.35
N VAL A 193 -11.26 -4.20 -4.68
CA VAL A 193 -9.96 -4.03 -5.35
C VAL A 193 -9.67 -5.21 -6.30
N THR A 194 -10.01 -6.44 -5.89
CA THR A 194 -9.84 -7.63 -6.75
C THR A 194 -10.62 -7.54 -8.06
N ARG A 195 -11.78 -6.87 -8.10
CA ARG A 195 -12.58 -6.70 -9.33
C ARG A 195 -11.89 -5.83 -10.39
N HIS A 196 -10.85 -5.08 -10.03
CA HIS A 196 -10.01 -4.37 -11.00
C HIS A 196 -8.98 -5.28 -11.67
N GLY A 197 -8.94 -6.58 -11.33
CA GLY A 197 -8.02 -7.55 -11.95
C GLY A 197 -6.58 -7.42 -11.46
N VAL A 198 -6.39 -6.90 -10.24
CA VAL A 198 -5.06 -6.76 -9.64
C VAL A 198 -4.43 -8.12 -9.33
N GLN A 199 -3.10 -8.17 -9.29
CA GLN A 199 -2.35 -9.33 -8.86
C GLN A 199 -1.88 -9.15 -7.42
N TRP A 200 -2.52 -9.84 -6.48
CA TRP A 200 -2.07 -9.85 -5.08
C TRP A 200 -0.75 -10.63 -4.92
N TYR A 201 0.17 -10.14 -4.09
CA TYR A 201 1.45 -10.82 -3.85
C TYR A 201 1.71 -11.09 -2.35
N MET A 202 1.26 -10.23 -1.45
CA MET A 202 1.32 -10.42 0.01
C MET A 202 -0.04 -10.79 0.59
N MET A 203 -0.51 -12.01 0.32
CA MET A 203 -1.87 -12.44 0.67
C MET A 203 -2.10 -12.84 2.14
N GLY A 204 -1.07 -12.85 3.01
CA GLY A 204 -1.23 -13.20 4.43
C GLY A 204 -2.06 -14.48 4.70
N ASP A 205 -2.72 -14.55 5.87
CA ASP A 205 -3.71 -15.60 6.15
C ASP A 205 -5.09 -15.23 5.57
N PHE A 206 -5.60 -14.04 5.93
CA PHE A 206 -6.93 -13.59 5.56
C PHE A 206 -7.16 -13.54 4.05
N MET A 207 -6.33 -12.79 3.32
CA MET A 207 -6.53 -12.59 1.89
C MET A 207 -6.35 -13.90 1.10
N SER A 208 -5.45 -14.79 1.53
CA SER A 208 -5.29 -16.11 0.89
C SER A 208 -6.57 -16.96 0.91
N ARG A 209 -7.37 -16.85 1.98
CA ARG A 209 -8.65 -17.56 2.10
C ARG A 209 -9.75 -16.85 1.33
N LEU A 210 -9.77 -15.52 1.40
CA LEU A 210 -10.71 -14.69 0.65
C LEU A 210 -10.63 -14.97 -0.86
N MET A 211 -9.43 -15.07 -1.42
CA MET A 211 -9.24 -15.38 -2.85
C MET A 211 -9.90 -16.70 -3.27
N VAL A 212 -9.94 -17.69 -2.37
CA VAL A 212 -10.65 -18.95 -2.62
C VAL A 212 -12.16 -18.76 -2.52
N GLU A 213 -12.63 -18.04 -1.50
CA GLU A 213 -14.07 -17.78 -1.28
C GLU A 213 -14.71 -17.03 -2.44
N ILE A 214 -14.00 -16.09 -3.05
CA ILE A 214 -14.50 -15.29 -4.18
C ILE A 214 -14.33 -15.98 -5.54
N GLY A 215 -13.79 -17.21 -5.55
CA GLY A 215 -13.58 -17.97 -6.79
C GLY A 215 -12.52 -17.35 -7.71
N ALA A 216 -11.46 -16.75 -7.16
CA ALA A 216 -10.42 -16.11 -7.95
C ALA A 216 -9.56 -17.12 -8.76
N TYR A 217 -9.65 -18.40 -8.45
CA TYR A 217 -8.94 -19.48 -9.12
C TYR A 217 -9.92 -20.35 -9.89
N THR A 218 -9.52 -20.82 -11.07
CA THR A 218 -10.27 -21.89 -11.73
C THR A 218 -10.21 -23.16 -10.89
N GLU A 219 -11.24 -24.00 -11.00
CA GLU A 219 -11.34 -25.23 -10.25
C GLU A 219 -10.16 -26.17 -10.57
N GLU A 220 -9.74 -26.23 -11.83
CA GLU A 220 -8.61 -27.06 -12.28
C GLU A 220 -7.30 -26.62 -11.64
N TYR A 221 -7.00 -25.31 -11.65
CA TYR A 221 -5.78 -24.77 -11.04
C TYR A 221 -5.79 -25.01 -9.53
N TYR A 222 -6.92 -24.72 -8.87
CA TYR A 222 -7.03 -24.88 -7.42
C TYR A 222 -6.88 -26.34 -6.98
N ASN A 223 -7.49 -27.28 -7.70
CA ASN A 223 -7.35 -28.72 -7.44
C ASN A 223 -5.92 -29.23 -7.70
N MET A 224 -5.24 -28.73 -8.73
CA MET A 224 -3.82 -29.02 -8.96
C MET A 224 -2.96 -28.55 -7.77
N MET A 225 -3.12 -27.30 -7.32
CA MET A 225 -2.35 -26.75 -6.18
C MET A 225 -2.65 -27.50 -4.88
N ARG A 226 -3.91 -27.87 -4.64
CA ARG A 226 -4.32 -28.71 -3.50
C ARG A 226 -3.65 -30.08 -3.54
N SER A 227 -3.58 -30.72 -4.71
CA SER A 227 -2.90 -32.01 -4.87
C SER A 227 -1.40 -31.91 -4.54
N ILE A 228 -0.73 -30.87 -5.03
CA ILE A 228 0.67 -30.60 -4.71
C ILE A 228 0.85 -30.44 -3.19
N LYS A 229 -0.01 -29.65 -2.54
CA LYS A 229 0.02 -29.47 -1.08
C LYS A 229 -0.15 -30.79 -0.32
N LYS A 230 -1.12 -31.62 -0.70
CA LYS A 230 -1.36 -32.94 -0.09
C LYS A 230 -0.17 -33.89 -0.26
N GLN A 231 0.54 -33.83 -1.39
CA GLN A 231 1.73 -34.64 -1.62
C GLN A 231 2.94 -34.18 -0.82
N LEU A 232 3.17 -32.87 -0.71
CA LEU A 232 4.33 -32.30 -0.04
C LEU A 232 4.16 -32.16 1.49
N ASP A 233 2.93 -31.95 1.97
CA ASP A 233 2.59 -31.80 3.38
C ASP A 233 1.37 -32.66 3.74
N PRO A 234 1.51 -33.99 3.77
CA PRO A 234 0.40 -34.93 3.99
C PRO A 234 -0.27 -34.77 5.36
N ASN A 235 0.44 -34.23 6.35
CA ASN A 235 -0.09 -33.97 7.69
C ASN A 235 -0.64 -32.54 7.87
N MET A 236 -0.58 -31.70 6.83
CA MET A 236 -1.12 -30.34 6.81
C MET A 236 -0.62 -29.43 7.95
N ILE A 237 0.66 -29.54 8.30
CA ILE A 237 1.27 -28.78 9.41
C ILE A 237 1.84 -27.42 8.96
N ILE A 238 2.18 -27.27 7.68
CA ILE A 238 2.81 -26.05 7.15
C ILE A 238 1.74 -25.05 6.71
N SER A 239 1.71 -23.87 7.36
CA SER A 239 0.77 -22.77 7.03
C SER A 239 -0.69 -23.22 6.97
N ARG A 240 -1.13 -23.94 8.02
CA ARG A 240 -2.47 -24.50 8.11
C ARG A 240 -3.54 -23.42 7.88
N GLY A 241 -4.51 -23.71 7.02
CA GLY A 241 -5.62 -22.81 6.71
C GLY A 241 -5.41 -21.90 5.50
N LYS A 242 -4.16 -21.58 5.16
CA LYS A 242 -3.83 -20.75 3.99
C LYS A 242 -4.43 -21.39 2.72
N PHE A 243 -5.16 -20.60 1.92
CA PHE A 243 -5.88 -21.04 0.73
C PHE A 243 -6.87 -22.21 0.93
N ASN A 244 -7.32 -22.49 2.15
CA ASN A 244 -8.34 -23.50 2.43
C ASN A 244 -8.05 -24.91 1.85
N PHE A 245 -6.79 -25.32 1.69
CA PHE A 245 -6.44 -26.65 1.14
C PHE A 245 -6.79 -27.86 2.05
N TRP A 246 -7.36 -27.60 3.23
CA TRP A 246 -7.52 -28.55 4.33
C TRP A 246 -8.91 -29.20 4.43
N GLY A 247 -9.66 -29.22 3.32
CA GLY A 247 -10.97 -29.91 3.23
C GLY A 247 -11.15 -30.66 1.91
N ASP A 248 -12.16 -31.53 1.86
CA ASP A 248 -12.54 -32.32 0.67
C ASP A 248 -13.63 -31.64 -0.19
N LYS A 249 -13.90 -30.35 0.03
CA LYS A 249 -14.80 -29.55 -0.82
C LYS A 249 -14.02 -28.84 -1.90
#